data_AF-A0A3M4SPG6-F1
#
_entry.id   AF-A0A3M4SPG6-F1
#
_cell.length_a   1.000
_cell.length_b   1.000
_cell.length_c   1.000
_cell.angle_alpha   90.00
_cell.angle_beta   90.00
_cell.angle_gamma   90.00
#
_symmetry.space_group_name_H-M   'P 1'
#
loop_
_entity.id
_entity.type
_entity.pdbx_description
1 polymer ?
#
loop_
_entity_poly.entity_id
_entity_poly.type
_entity_poly.pdbx_seq_one_letter_code
_entity_poly.pdbx_strand_id
1 'polypeptide(L)'
;MRGFFSLYSGRHYQIHSRSSAMSVSYKGLEFPTELLARWAAFFDLAGWQWNTNISPISNWKPDFKVTFPCGHSECSGSHTLLISVLPVPTIDSLDGHPAVRQPYHLQDESGQWLADGGALFGNNPDATYWDIVHGAGGGPENVHFRVHDAARFWHESLGLVQSPR
;
A
#
# COMPACT_ATOMS: atom_id res chain seq x y z
N MET A 1 9.54 -58.04 42.71
CA MET A 1 10.14 -57.78 41.38
C MET A 1 9.46 -56.55 40.79
N ARG A 2 10.27 -55.57 40.38
CA ARG A 2 10.12 -54.48 39.39
C ARG A 2 8.71 -54.31 38.75
N GLY A 3 8.15 -53.10 38.62
CA GLY A 3 8.80 -51.80 38.60
C GLY A 3 7.81 -50.63 38.63
N PHE A 4 8.39 -49.48 38.94
CA PHE A 4 7.79 -48.15 39.01
C PHE A 4 7.29 -47.69 37.64
N PHE A 5 6.06 -47.17 37.57
CA PHE A 5 5.68 -46.19 36.55
C PHE A 5 5.55 -44.83 37.24
N SER A 6 6.55 -43.98 37.02
CA SER A 6 6.58 -42.61 37.51
C SER A 6 5.98 -41.65 36.48
N LEU A 7 5.08 -40.85 37.02
CA LEU A 7 4.32 -39.70 36.54
C LEU A 7 5.06 -38.73 35.59
N TYR A 8 4.26 -38.22 34.63
CA TYR A 8 4.28 -36.89 33.99
C TYR A 8 5.61 -36.36 33.42
N SER A 9 5.67 -36.29 32.10
CA SER A 9 6.42 -35.26 31.38
C SER A 9 5.52 -34.67 30.29
N GLY A 10 4.58 -33.81 30.71
CA GLY A 10 3.91 -32.90 29.80
C GLY A 10 4.93 -31.89 29.30
N ARG A 11 5.39 -32.03 28.05
CA ARG A 11 6.03 -30.93 27.35
C ARG A 11 4.96 -29.89 27.08
N HIS A 12 4.86 -28.93 28.00
CA HIS A 12 4.29 -27.63 27.69
C HIS A 12 5.11 -27.05 26.54
N TYR A 13 4.57 -27.10 25.32
CA TYR A 13 4.97 -26.17 24.29
C TYR A 13 4.56 -24.79 24.80
N GLN A 14 5.52 -24.07 25.39
CA GLN A 14 5.41 -22.63 25.54
C GLN A 14 5.28 -22.06 24.13
N ILE A 15 4.05 -21.73 23.77
CA ILE A 15 3.76 -20.75 22.71
C ILE A 15 4.52 -19.51 23.16
N HIS A 16 5.67 -19.26 22.53
CA HIS A 16 6.40 -18.04 22.77
C HIS A 16 5.47 -16.91 22.33
N SER A 17 5.12 -16.09 23.32
CA SER A 17 4.31 -14.90 23.18
C SER A 17 4.78 -14.12 21.97
N ARG A 18 3.82 -13.68 21.14
CA ARG A 18 4.04 -12.75 20.04
C ARG A 18 4.99 -11.66 20.53
N SER A 19 6.10 -11.45 19.82
CA SER A 19 6.78 -10.16 19.83
C SER A 19 5.68 -9.13 19.57
N SER A 20 5.45 -8.21 20.52
CA SER A 20 4.61 -7.05 20.29
C SER A 20 5.26 -6.27 19.15
N ALA A 21 4.86 -6.58 17.91
CA ALA A 21 5.24 -5.77 16.76
C ALA A 21 4.77 -4.36 17.10
N MET A 22 5.72 -3.42 17.12
CA MET A 22 5.43 -2.01 17.27
C MET A 22 4.57 -1.60 16.07
N SER A 23 3.25 -1.73 16.21
CA SER A 23 2.29 -1.41 15.18
C SER A 23 1.99 0.08 15.24
N VAL A 24 2.05 0.72 14.09
CA VAL A 24 1.70 2.14 13.93
C VAL A 24 0.23 2.18 13.54
N SER A 25 -0.57 3.00 14.18
CA SER A 25 -2.00 3.08 13.87
C SER A 25 -2.38 4.40 13.23
N TYR A 26 -3.38 4.35 12.35
CA TYR A 26 -4.01 5.53 11.76
C TYR A 26 -5.52 5.26 11.60
N LYS A 27 -6.36 6.16 12.13
CA LYS A 27 -7.83 6.02 12.17
C LYS A 27 -8.32 4.66 12.71
N GLY A 28 -7.63 4.12 13.71
CA GLY A 28 -7.98 2.84 14.35
C GLY A 28 -7.61 1.59 13.52
N LEU A 29 -6.89 1.76 12.41
CA LEU A 29 -6.31 0.66 11.63
C LEU A 29 -4.83 0.53 11.98
N GLU A 30 -4.38 -0.71 12.17
CA GLU A 30 -2.97 -1.04 12.44
C GLU A 30 -2.21 -1.24 11.13
N PHE A 31 -1.03 -0.64 11.06
CA PHE A 31 -0.11 -0.75 9.92
C PHE A 31 1.20 -1.40 10.35
N PRO A 32 1.81 -2.23 9.47
CA PRO A 32 3.11 -2.83 9.73
C PRO A 32 4.26 -1.82 9.85
N THR A 33 4.13 -0.65 9.24
CA THR A 33 5.16 0.40 9.22
C THR A 33 4.54 1.79 9.31
N GLU A 34 5.32 2.74 9.83
CA GLU A 34 4.93 4.16 9.81
C GLU A 34 4.72 4.68 8.38
N LEU A 35 5.55 4.22 7.43
CA LEU A 35 5.45 4.64 6.04
C LEU A 35 4.08 4.30 5.43
N LEU A 36 3.56 3.10 5.70
CA LEU A 36 2.22 2.70 5.24
C LEU A 36 1.13 3.54 5.91
N ALA A 37 1.19 3.72 7.23
CA ALA A 37 0.21 4.55 7.95
C ALA A 37 0.22 6.00 7.44
N ARG A 38 1.40 6.53 7.12
CA ARG A 38 1.58 7.90 6.63
C ARG A 38 1.02 8.08 5.23
N TRP A 39 1.19 7.11 4.34
CA TRP A 39 0.54 7.13 3.02
C TRP A 39 -0.98 7.07 3.13
N ALA A 40 -1.53 6.24 4.02
CA ALA A 40 -2.97 6.24 4.30
C ALA A 40 -3.48 7.62 4.76
N ALA A 41 -2.75 8.27 5.67
CA ALA A 41 -3.07 9.64 6.10
C ALA A 41 -2.94 10.66 4.97
N PHE A 42 -1.93 10.54 4.11
CA PHE A 42 -1.77 11.38 2.93
C PHE A 42 -2.96 11.24 1.96
N PHE A 43 -3.42 10.02 1.70
CA PHE A 43 -4.56 9.78 0.80
C PHE A 43 -5.83 10.49 1.29
N ASP A 44 -6.09 10.45 2.60
CA ASP A 44 -7.22 11.19 3.18
C ASP A 44 -7.08 12.71 3.02
N LEU A 45 -5.88 13.26 3.25
CA LEU A 45 -5.62 14.69 3.04
C LEU A 45 -5.80 15.10 1.56
N ALA A 46 -5.42 14.22 0.63
CA ALA A 46 -5.61 14.40 -0.80
C ALA A 46 -7.07 14.16 -1.26
N GLY A 47 -7.97 13.73 -0.37
CA GLY A 47 -9.35 13.38 -0.70
C GLY A 47 -9.49 12.11 -1.53
N TRP A 48 -8.50 11.22 -1.47
CA TRP A 48 -8.47 9.94 -2.18
C TRP A 48 -9.07 8.84 -1.31
N GLN A 49 -9.84 7.95 -1.94
CA GLN A 49 -10.37 6.77 -1.27
C GLN A 49 -9.31 5.68 -1.28
N TRP A 50 -9.15 4.96 -0.18
CA TRP A 50 -8.14 3.92 -0.08
C TRP A 50 -8.63 2.71 0.72
N ASN A 51 -8.12 1.54 0.36
CA ASN A 51 -8.35 0.28 1.05
C ASN A 51 -7.02 -0.47 1.21
N THR A 52 -6.87 -1.15 2.33
CA THR A 52 -5.81 -2.14 2.59
C THR A 52 -6.39 -3.55 2.48
N ASN A 53 -5.58 -4.58 2.78
CA ASN A 53 -5.98 -6.00 2.71
C ASN A 53 -6.35 -6.45 1.29
N ILE A 54 -5.57 -6.01 0.31
CA ILE A 54 -5.74 -6.43 -1.07
C ILE A 54 -5.26 -7.87 -1.24
N SER A 55 -6.03 -8.69 -1.95
CA SER A 55 -5.61 -10.03 -2.34
C SER A 55 -4.34 -9.95 -3.20
N PRO A 56 -3.42 -10.92 -3.08
CA PRO A 56 -2.30 -11.02 -4.01
C PRO A 56 -2.79 -11.13 -5.45
N ILE A 57 -2.07 -10.50 -6.37
CA ILE A 57 -2.36 -10.50 -7.80
C ILE A 57 -1.14 -11.02 -8.52
N SER A 58 -1.28 -12.19 -9.14
CA SER A 58 -0.18 -12.89 -9.81
C SER A 58 1.05 -13.03 -8.90
N ASN A 59 2.16 -12.36 -9.24
CA ASN A 59 3.44 -12.45 -8.55
C ASN A 59 3.72 -11.31 -7.56
N TRP A 60 2.72 -10.50 -7.19
CA TRP A 60 2.87 -9.39 -6.25
C TRP A 60 1.63 -9.18 -5.38
N LYS A 61 1.81 -8.59 -4.20
CA LYS A 61 0.73 -8.25 -3.27
C LYS A 61 0.72 -6.73 -3.05
N PRO A 62 -0.33 -6.02 -3.48
CA PRO A 62 -0.46 -4.60 -3.22
C PRO A 62 -0.65 -4.25 -1.75
N ASP A 63 -0.11 -3.10 -1.35
CA ASP A 63 -0.31 -2.53 -0.03
C ASP A 63 -1.63 -1.77 0.04
N PHE A 64 -1.97 -1.04 -1.04
CA PHE A 64 -3.20 -0.28 -1.15
C PHE A 64 -3.90 -0.45 -2.49
N LYS A 65 -5.23 -0.33 -2.46
CA LYS A 65 -6.04 0.07 -3.60
C LYS A 65 -6.52 1.50 -3.36
N VAL A 66 -6.26 2.41 -4.30
CA VAL A 66 -6.54 3.83 -4.13
C VAL A 66 -7.31 4.37 -5.32
N THR A 67 -8.40 5.10 -5.07
CA THR A 67 -9.24 5.72 -6.08
C THR A 67 -9.26 7.24 -5.89
N PHE A 68 -9.03 7.98 -6.97
CA PHE A 68 -8.99 9.44 -6.97
C PHE A 68 -9.79 10.04 -8.13
N PRO A 69 -10.36 11.26 -7.95
CA PRO A 69 -11.20 11.88 -8.97
C PRO A 69 -10.39 12.29 -10.21
N CYS A 70 -11.05 12.26 -11.36
CA CYS A 70 -10.53 12.76 -12.63
C CYS A 70 -11.59 13.61 -13.32
N GLY A 71 -11.26 14.87 -13.62
CA GLY A 71 -12.20 15.84 -14.21
C GLY A 71 -12.25 15.84 -15.74
N HIS A 72 -11.46 15.00 -16.41
CA HIS A 72 -11.47 14.93 -17.87
C HIS A 72 -12.74 14.25 -18.37
N SER A 73 -13.35 14.80 -19.43
CA SER A 73 -14.58 14.30 -20.03
C SER A 73 -14.47 12.88 -20.58
N GLU A 74 -13.26 12.45 -20.92
CA GLU A 74 -12.92 11.14 -21.48
C GLU A 74 -12.81 10.06 -20.39
N CYS A 75 -12.84 10.45 -19.12
CA CYS A 75 -12.73 9.54 -17.98
C CYS A 75 -14.10 9.31 -17.33
N SER A 76 -14.28 8.16 -16.67
CA SER A 76 -15.50 7.79 -15.93
C SER A 76 -15.72 8.59 -14.63
N GLY A 77 -14.93 9.65 -14.40
CA GLY A 77 -14.95 10.49 -13.20
C GLY A 77 -13.89 10.16 -12.15
N SER A 78 -13.22 9.01 -12.24
CA SER A 78 -12.16 8.60 -11.32
C SER A 78 -11.19 7.60 -11.94
N HIS A 79 -9.99 7.47 -11.36
CA HIS A 79 -9.07 6.38 -11.62
C HIS A 79 -8.73 5.64 -10.34
N THR A 80 -8.35 4.38 -10.49
CA THR A 80 -7.98 3.46 -9.42
C THR A 80 -6.60 2.86 -9.67
N LEU A 81 -5.76 2.87 -8.65
CA LEU A 81 -4.42 2.27 -8.67
C LEU A 81 -4.30 1.15 -7.65
N LEU A 82 -3.44 0.18 -7.95
CA LEU A 82 -2.88 -0.74 -6.97
C LEU A 82 -1.45 -0.34 -6.66
N ILE A 83 -1.15 -0.12 -5.38
CA ILE A 83 0.07 0.55 -4.95
C ILE A 83 0.99 -0.42 -4.21
N SER A 84 2.29 -0.40 -4.56
CA SER A 84 3.37 -0.88 -3.69
C SER A 84 3.98 0.29 -2.96
N VAL A 85 4.16 0.18 -1.65
CA VAL A 85 4.92 1.13 -0.85
C VAL A 85 6.26 0.51 -0.49
N LEU A 86 7.34 1.14 -0.92
CA LEU A 86 8.71 0.66 -0.74
C LEU A 86 9.53 1.70 0.02
N PRO A 87 10.41 1.30 0.95
CA PRO A 87 11.18 2.24 1.77
C PRO A 87 12.38 2.84 1.01
N VAL A 88 12.13 3.39 -0.17
CA VAL A 88 13.15 3.93 -1.09
C VAL A 88 13.03 5.45 -1.23
N PRO A 89 14.14 6.19 -1.32
CA PRO A 89 14.12 7.63 -1.49
C PRO A 89 13.76 8.07 -2.91
N THR A 90 13.95 7.19 -3.90
CA THR A 90 13.61 7.37 -5.31
C THR A 90 13.16 6.02 -5.89
N ILE A 91 12.48 6.05 -7.03
CA ILE A 91 11.88 4.87 -7.67
C ILE A 91 12.57 4.45 -8.97
N ASP A 92 13.53 5.25 -9.47
CA ASP A 92 14.23 5.03 -10.74
C ASP A 92 14.94 3.67 -10.85
N SER A 93 15.24 3.03 -9.71
CA SER A 93 15.88 1.71 -9.68
C SER A 93 14.88 0.54 -9.67
N LEU A 94 13.58 0.79 -9.90
CA LEU A 94 12.50 -0.18 -9.71
C LEU A 94 11.73 -0.56 -10.98
N ASP A 95 12.29 -0.31 -12.17
CA ASP A 95 11.69 -0.65 -13.47
C ASP A 95 11.31 -2.14 -13.61
N GLY A 96 11.93 -3.02 -12.81
CA GLY A 96 11.61 -4.44 -12.76
C GLY A 96 10.43 -4.82 -11.86
N HIS A 97 9.85 -3.89 -11.10
CA HIS A 97 8.84 -4.19 -10.10
C HIS A 97 7.51 -4.61 -10.76
N PRO A 98 6.83 -5.67 -10.28
CA PRO A 98 5.56 -6.13 -10.89
C PRO A 98 4.50 -5.04 -11.04
N ALA A 99 4.42 -4.10 -10.09
CA ALA A 99 3.47 -2.99 -10.11
C ALA A 99 3.58 -2.09 -11.36
N VAL A 100 4.78 -1.95 -11.96
CA VAL A 100 4.98 -1.10 -13.16
C VAL A 100 5.03 -1.89 -14.46
N ARG A 101 4.96 -3.23 -14.40
CA ARG A 101 4.94 -4.11 -15.57
C ARG A 101 3.58 -4.28 -16.21
N GLN A 102 2.52 -3.86 -15.52
CA GLN A 102 1.16 -3.83 -16.04
C GLN A 102 0.65 -2.39 -16.09
N PRO A 103 1.28 -1.52 -16.91
CA PRO A 103 0.72 -0.21 -17.19
C PRO A 103 -0.58 -0.44 -17.99
N TYR A 104 -1.65 0.23 -17.57
CA TYR A 104 -2.99 0.16 -18.19
C TYR A 104 -3.75 -1.16 -17.96
N HIS A 105 -4.95 -1.04 -17.36
CA HIS A 105 -5.94 -2.12 -17.22
C HIS A 105 -5.41 -3.37 -16.51
N LEU A 106 -5.11 -3.23 -15.22
CA LEU A 106 -4.67 -4.33 -14.40
C LEU A 106 -5.84 -5.31 -14.15
N GLN A 107 -5.67 -6.56 -14.53
CA GLN A 107 -6.67 -7.62 -14.44
C GLN A 107 -6.20 -8.78 -13.56
N ASP A 108 -7.14 -9.53 -12.99
CA ASP A 108 -6.83 -10.82 -12.36
C ASP A 108 -6.70 -11.95 -13.39
N GLU A 109 -6.41 -13.16 -12.91
CA GLU A 109 -6.25 -14.36 -13.75
C GLU A 109 -7.53 -14.74 -14.53
N SER A 110 -8.69 -14.25 -14.10
CA SER A 110 -9.97 -14.48 -14.80
C SER A 110 -10.26 -13.43 -15.88
N GLY A 111 -9.39 -12.42 -16.02
CA GLY A 111 -9.59 -11.27 -16.91
C GLY A 111 -10.51 -10.20 -16.31
N GLN A 112 -10.86 -10.29 -15.02
CA GLN A 112 -11.65 -9.26 -14.36
C GLN A 112 -10.79 -8.02 -14.10
N TRP A 113 -11.32 -6.85 -14.44
CA TRP A 113 -10.65 -5.58 -14.20
C TRP A 113 -10.55 -5.27 -12.70
N LEU A 114 -9.33 -5.02 -12.22
CA LEU A 114 -9.02 -4.69 -10.83
C LEU A 114 -8.75 -3.18 -10.62
N ALA A 115 -7.97 -2.55 -11.50
CA ALA A 115 -7.53 -1.15 -11.41
C ALA A 115 -7.03 -0.61 -12.75
N ASP A 116 -7.01 0.71 -12.93
CA ASP A 116 -6.49 1.39 -14.14
C ASP A 116 -4.99 1.14 -14.34
N GLY A 117 -4.23 0.92 -13.27
CA GLY A 117 -2.82 0.57 -13.33
C GLY A 117 -2.22 0.20 -11.97
N GLY A 118 -0.99 -0.29 -11.99
CA GLY A 118 -0.17 -0.42 -10.79
C GLY A 118 0.73 0.80 -10.58
N ALA A 119 1.17 1.01 -9.34
CA ALA A 119 1.95 2.17 -8.94
C ALA A 119 3.01 1.83 -7.89
N LEU A 120 4.08 2.63 -7.89
CA LEU A 120 5.14 2.61 -6.89
C LEU A 120 5.10 3.89 -6.07
N PHE A 121 5.19 3.73 -4.76
CA PHE A 121 5.25 4.80 -3.79
C PHE A 121 6.44 4.58 -2.87
N GLY A 122 7.28 5.60 -2.73
CA GLY A 122 8.50 5.59 -1.94
C GLY A 122 8.34 6.27 -0.58
N ASN A 123 9.45 6.82 -0.10
CA ASN A 123 9.52 7.54 1.18
C ASN A 123 8.93 8.96 1.17
N ASN A 124 8.46 9.44 0.02
CA ASN A 124 7.93 10.79 -0.17
C ASN A 124 7.14 10.89 -1.50
N PRO A 125 6.39 12.00 -1.71
CA PRO A 125 5.68 12.28 -2.97
C PRO A 125 6.54 12.35 -4.24
N ASP A 126 7.81 12.76 -4.15
CA ASP A 126 8.72 12.80 -5.29
C ASP A 126 9.08 11.38 -5.77
N ALA A 127 9.07 10.41 -4.85
CA ALA A 127 9.34 9.00 -5.12
C ALA A 127 8.05 8.24 -5.48
N THR A 128 7.25 8.76 -6.41
CA THR A 128 6.00 8.11 -6.84
C THR A 128 5.91 8.01 -8.36
N TYR A 129 5.37 6.91 -8.86
CA TYR A 129 5.15 6.69 -10.29
C TYR A 129 4.05 5.71 -10.58
N TRP A 130 3.27 6.00 -11.61
CA TRP A 130 2.39 5.08 -12.29
C TRP A 130 2.20 5.53 -13.73
N ASP A 131 1.59 4.66 -14.53
CA ASP A 131 1.22 4.95 -15.91
C ASP A 131 -0.21 4.46 -16.15
N ILE A 132 -1.09 5.38 -16.55
CA ILE A 132 -2.53 5.13 -16.79
C ILE A 132 -3.04 5.87 -18.02
N VAL A 133 -4.13 5.38 -18.59
CA VAL A 133 -4.89 6.10 -19.62
C VAL A 133 -5.73 7.17 -18.92
N HIS A 134 -5.62 8.42 -19.34
CA HIS A 134 -6.43 9.53 -18.84
C HIS A 134 -6.55 10.67 -19.88
N GLY A 135 -7.74 11.26 -20.01
CA GLY A 135 -8.01 12.29 -21.03
C GLY A 135 -7.92 11.76 -22.47
N ALA A 136 -7.38 12.57 -23.38
CA ALA A 136 -7.19 12.18 -24.78
C ALA A 136 -6.00 11.23 -25.03
N GLY A 137 -5.33 10.77 -23.97
CA GLY A 137 -4.15 9.91 -24.06
C GLY A 137 -3.88 9.12 -22.78
N GLY A 138 -2.60 8.85 -22.52
CA GLY A 138 -2.11 8.23 -21.30
C GLY A 138 -0.65 8.63 -21.10
N GLY A 139 -0.09 8.30 -19.95
CA GLY A 139 1.31 8.56 -19.70
C GLY A 139 1.71 8.46 -18.23
N PRO A 140 3.02 8.64 -18.00
CA PRO A 140 3.57 8.58 -16.66
C PRO A 140 3.08 9.75 -15.81
N GLU A 141 2.68 9.43 -14.60
CA GLU A 141 2.19 10.37 -13.60
C GLU A 141 2.83 10.10 -12.25
N ASN A 142 2.74 11.10 -11.38
CA ASN A 142 3.16 11.02 -9.98
C ASN A 142 2.23 11.84 -9.09
N VAL A 143 2.45 11.80 -7.78
CA VAL A 143 1.59 12.50 -6.81
C VAL A 143 1.51 13.99 -7.10
N HIS A 144 2.59 14.65 -7.51
CA HIS A 144 2.59 16.07 -7.82
C HIS A 144 1.74 16.43 -9.05
N PHE A 145 1.56 15.49 -9.97
CA PHE A 145 0.64 15.67 -11.11
C PHE A 145 -0.83 15.74 -10.66
N ARG A 146 -1.19 15.02 -9.60
CA ARG A 146 -2.59 14.90 -9.13
C ARG A 146 -2.90 15.73 -7.88
N VAL A 147 -1.90 16.11 -7.10
CA VAL A 147 -2.05 16.78 -5.81
C VAL A 147 -1.14 18.00 -5.76
N HIS A 148 -1.72 19.19 -5.91
CA HIS A 148 -0.97 20.45 -5.94
C HIS A 148 -0.16 20.70 -4.66
N ASP A 149 -0.74 20.41 -3.49
CA ASP A 149 -0.15 20.64 -2.17
C ASP A 149 0.56 19.41 -1.58
N ALA A 150 1.06 18.49 -2.42
CA ALA A 150 1.59 17.20 -1.97
C ALA A 150 2.66 17.30 -0.86
N ALA A 151 3.58 18.26 -0.95
CA ALA A 151 4.61 18.46 0.08
C ALA A 151 4.00 18.83 1.44
N ARG A 152 2.97 19.69 1.44
CA ARG A 152 2.26 20.10 2.66
C ARG A 152 1.49 18.91 3.25
N PHE A 153 0.73 18.18 2.45
CA PHE A 153 0.01 16.99 2.93
C PHE A 153 0.94 15.91 3.45
N TRP A 154 2.10 15.72 2.82
CA TRP A 154 3.09 14.77 3.31
C TRP A 154 3.68 15.20 4.65
N HIS A 155 3.91 16.49 4.87
CA HIS A 155 4.34 17.00 6.16
C HIS A 155 3.26 16.79 7.24
N GLU A 156 2.02 17.18 6.94
CA GLU A 156 0.88 17.05 7.86
C GLU A 156 0.56 15.59 8.21
N SER A 157 0.71 14.66 7.27
CA SER A 157 0.39 13.24 7.48
C SER A 157 1.21 12.59 8.59
N LEU A 158 2.44 13.07 8.86
CA LEU A 158 3.27 12.57 9.95
C LEU A 158 2.67 12.87 11.33
N GLY A 159 1.95 13.99 11.48
CA GLY A 159 1.28 14.35 12.73
C GLY A 159 0.00 13.55 12.99
N LEU A 160 -0.48 12.79 12.01
CA LEU A 160 -1.73 12.04 12.09
C LEU A 160 -1.54 10.56 12.46
N VAL A 161 -0.33 10.03 12.29
CA VAL A 161 0.00 8.64 12.62
C VAL A 161 0.34 8.49 14.09
N GLN A 162 -0.10 7.39 14.69
CA GLN A 162 0.13 7.07 16.10
C GLN A 162 1.18 5.98 16.20
N SER A 163 2.41 6.37 16.51
CA SER A 163 3.48 5.42 16.74
C SER A 163 3.36 4.81 18.15
N PRO A 164 3.68 3.52 18.31
CA PRO A 164 3.67 2.88 19.62
C PRO A 164 4.69 3.56 20.52
N ARG A 165 4.26 3.89 21.74
CA ARG A 165 5.10 4.53 22.77
C ARG A 165 6.07 3.55 23.40
#